data_AF-A0A358ABV7-F1
#
_entry.id   AF-A0A358ABV7-F1
#
_cell.length_a   1.000
_cell.length_b   1.000
_cell.length_c   1.000
_cell.angle_alpha   90.00
_cell.angle_beta   90.00
_cell.angle_gamma   90.00
#
_symmetry.space_group_name_H-M   'P 1'
#
loop_
_entity.id
_entity.type
_entity.pdbx_description
1 polymer ?
#
loop_
_entity_poly.entity_id
_entity_poly.type
_entity_poly.pdbx_seq_one_letter_code
_entity_poly.pdbx_strand_id
1 'polypeptide(L)'
;MNILEKMWDKALEFVLNEPDTWKGFVSIYFIFLLIILSIHQFIKDDYNFELYTYLLIGLLILLGWLIFKYKYPKNNKKQTGIVIALHAKNFEALKLKKKFVEELKKSIEDASLGDVFNVIVLKNHHAKIVKKQNVKEINIKVGGHFWLLGDITKERDGDNEKYFINFEGYVVHKLTPIPICEELGFDFRKTLPKEINFPDFFGYRMIKSTGKIAYLSALYVVGVASFISENPFLAYRLHNKLLSDFGEYKKIISNTEGKSEIDKIDIKYLFKLEKKIPKLISNEAMIISMVYKINGGKEGFQKFLQIAKDNNPQNYGIWLLEAISIFEDTQDTLVSKECIKKAEKFANGTFEWRYSKAFLLFWDEKYQEAYKECEKINISSYENELKTVEEVEEFNLNILKKRQDKPQLYFWIGYIIYKKRGDTQLAKQYFENFLSNSNESNNFLELKTKTFLSEINKLICQQT
;
A
#
# COMPACT_ATOMS: atom_id res chain seq x y z
N MET A 1 10.45 11.66 58.93
CA MET A 1 10.66 11.95 57.51
C MET A 1 10.60 13.46 57.33
N ASN A 2 11.73 14.07 56.96
CA ASN A 2 11.87 15.53 56.90
C ASN A 2 11.06 16.07 55.71
N ILE A 3 10.50 17.29 55.80
CA ILE A 3 9.74 17.90 54.69
C ILE A 3 10.59 17.98 53.42
N LEU A 4 11.90 18.24 53.58
CA LEU A 4 12.87 18.30 52.51
C LEU A 4 13.00 16.98 51.74
N GLU A 5 13.00 15.85 52.46
CA GLU A 5 13.10 14.50 51.90
C GLU A 5 11.88 14.19 51.01
N LYS A 6 10.68 14.51 51.50
CA LYS A 6 9.43 14.39 50.72
C LYS A 6 9.42 15.27 49.47
N MET A 7 9.99 16.48 49.55
CA MET A 7 10.10 17.37 48.38
C MET A 7 11.09 16.82 47.35
N TRP A 8 12.22 16.29 47.82
CA TRP A 8 13.24 15.69 46.98
C TRP A 8 12.71 14.45 46.25
N ASP A 9 12.03 13.55 46.96
CA ASP A 9 11.43 12.35 46.40
C ASP A 9 10.41 12.70 45.31
N LYS A 10 9.54 13.70 45.55
CA LYS A 10 8.58 14.17 44.55
C LYS A 10 9.25 14.84 43.34
N ALA A 11 10.31 15.61 43.57
CA ALA A 11 11.04 16.25 42.47
C ALA A 11 11.68 15.18 41.56
N LEU A 12 12.33 14.17 42.16
CA LEU A 12 12.87 13.02 41.43
C LEU A 12 11.77 12.25 40.71
N GLU A 13 10.63 12.03 41.34
CA GLU A 13 9.47 11.38 40.72
C GLU A 13 9.02 12.14 39.46
N PHE A 14 8.89 13.48 39.51
CA PHE A 14 8.52 14.27 38.34
C PHE A 14 9.59 14.27 37.25
N VAL A 15 10.88 14.33 37.61
CA VAL A 15 11.98 14.26 36.64
C VAL A 15 12.00 12.91 35.93
N LEU A 16 11.79 11.82 36.66
CA LEU A 16 11.86 10.46 36.11
C LEU A 16 10.61 10.07 35.32
N ASN A 17 9.43 10.46 35.80
CA ASN A 17 8.16 9.99 35.24
C ASN A 17 7.50 11.00 34.29
N GLU A 18 7.67 12.29 34.51
CA GLU A 18 6.96 13.35 33.78
C GLU A 18 7.87 14.53 33.32
N PRO A 19 9.07 14.28 32.75
CA PRO A 19 10.03 15.33 32.42
C PRO A 19 9.51 16.35 31.38
N ASP A 20 8.53 15.98 30.57
CA ASP A 20 7.90 16.86 29.57
C ASP A 20 6.84 17.82 30.15
N THR A 21 6.44 17.62 31.40
CA THR A 21 5.46 18.49 32.07
C THR A 21 6.15 19.72 32.66
N TRP A 22 5.36 20.75 32.98
CA TRP A 22 5.89 21.94 33.67
C TRP A 22 6.44 21.59 35.06
N LYS A 23 5.82 20.63 35.75
CA LYS A 23 6.32 20.14 37.05
C LYS A 23 7.67 19.47 36.89
N GLY A 24 7.83 18.59 35.90
CA GLY A 24 9.12 17.98 35.55
C GLY A 24 10.19 19.03 35.23
N PHE A 25 9.86 20.05 34.43
CA PHE A 25 10.77 21.16 34.16
C PHE A 25 11.21 21.91 35.42
N VAL A 26 10.25 22.32 36.26
CA VAL A 26 10.54 23.02 37.52
C VAL A 26 11.39 22.15 38.45
N SER A 27 11.13 20.85 38.52
CA SER A 27 11.93 19.91 39.30
C SER A 27 13.35 19.75 38.76
N ILE A 28 13.54 19.64 37.43
CA ILE A 28 14.86 19.62 36.79
C ILE A 28 15.61 20.92 37.11
N TYR A 29 14.94 22.06 36.94
CA TYR A 29 15.52 23.37 37.20
C TYR A 29 15.88 23.56 38.69
N PHE A 30 15.03 23.07 39.60
CA PHE A 30 15.29 23.10 41.04
C PHE A 30 16.50 22.25 41.43
N ILE A 31 16.60 21.01 40.95
CA ILE A 31 17.76 20.14 41.19
C ILE A 31 19.03 20.79 40.62
N PHE A 32 18.92 21.37 39.43
CA PHE A 32 20.02 22.07 38.79
C PHE A 32 20.48 23.31 39.59
N LEU A 33 19.55 24.12 40.10
CA LEU A 33 19.85 25.24 40.97
C LEU A 33 20.55 24.80 42.26
N LEU A 34 20.13 23.69 42.87
CA LEU A 34 20.80 23.17 44.07
C LEU A 34 22.25 22.75 43.77
N ILE A 35 22.50 22.12 42.63
CA ILE A 35 23.85 21.76 42.18
C ILE A 35 24.69 23.02 41.96
N ILE A 36 24.15 24.02 41.26
CA ILE A 36 24.83 25.30 41.05
C ILE A 36 25.17 25.97 42.39
N LEU A 37 24.20 26.08 43.30
CA LEU A 37 24.39 26.73 44.60
C LEU A 37 25.45 26.01 45.42
N SER A 38 25.50 24.68 45.34
CA SER A 38 26.55 23.89 45.98
C SER A 38 27.92 24.18 45.38
N ILE A 39 28.04 24.27 44.06
CA ILE A 39 29.30 24.60 43.37
C ILE A 39 29.74 26.04 43.69
N HIS A 40 28.81 26.99 43.74
CA HIS A 40 29.09 28.40 44.03
C HIS A 40 29.74 28.57 45.40
N GLN A 41 29.34 27.79 46.42
CA GLN A 41 30.00 27.82 47.72
C GLN A 41 31.49 27.46 47.67
N PHE A 42 31.96 26.76 46.63
CA PHE A 42 33.35 26.38 46.45
C PHE A 42 34.16 27.37 45.61
N ILE A 43 33.52 28.28 44.87
CA ILE A 43 34.19 29.25 43.99
C ILE A 43 34.24 30.60 44.73
N LYS A 44 35.43 31.09 45.04
CA LYS A 44 35.62 32.36 45.76
C LYS A 44 35.71 33.57 44.82
N ASP A 45 34.88 34.57 45.12
CA ASP A 45 35.08 36.02 44.95
C ASP A 45 34.99 36.69 43.55
N ASP A 46 34.23 36.17 42.56
CA ASP A 46 33.93 36.93 41.31
C ASP A 46 32.44 36.91 40.90
N TYR A 47 31.65 37.78 41.53
CA TYR A 47 30.17 37.76 41.50
C TYR A 47 29.52 38.09 40.15
N ASN A 48 30.16 38.91 39.30
CA ASN A 48 29.49 39.47 38.13
C ASN A 48 29.40 38.46 36.97
N PHE A 49 30.42 37.63 36.75
CA PHE A 49 30.40 36.60 35.70
C PHE A 49 29.49 35.41 36.05
N GLU A 50 29.27 35.15 37.34
CA GLU A 50 28.49 34.01 37.81
C GLU A 50 27.00 34.14 37.46
N LEU A 51 26.40 35.32 37.67
CA LEU A 51 24.98 35.54 37.38
C LEU A 51 24.64 35.32 35.89
N TYR A 52 25.46 35.89 34.99
CA TYR A 52 25.27 35.69 33.54
C TYR A 52 25.42 34.22 33.15
N THR A 53 26.36 33.51 33.79
CA THR A 53 26.57 32.08 33.56
C THR A 53 25.34 31.28 33.99
N TYR A 54 24.75 31.56 35.16
CA TYR A 54 23.55 30.86 35.64
C TYR A 54 22.34 31.11 34.74
N LEU A 55 22.14 32.37 34.30
CA LEU A 55 21.07 32.72 33.36
C LEU A 55 21.24 32.01 32.02
N LEU A 56 22.48 31.97 31.49
CA LEU A 56 22.77 31.27 30.24
C LEU A 56 22.46 29.77 30.35
N ILE A 57 22.90 29.11 31.44
CA ILE A 57 22.62 27.67 31.59
C ILE A 57 21.13 27.42 31.82
N GLY A 58 20.44 28.27 32.60
CA GLY A 58 18.99 28.19 32.76
C GLY A 58 18.24 28.32 31.43
N LEU A 59 18.67 29.25 30.57
CA LEU A 59 18.16 29.40 29.21
C LEU A 59 18.44 28.15 28.35
N LEU A 60 19.63 27.56 28.43
CA LEU A 60 19.98 26.33 27.72
C LEU A 60 19.13 25.13 28.17
N ILE A 61 18.85 25.01 29.48
CA ILE A 61 17.96 23.97 30.03
C ILE A 61 16.54 24.18 29.53
N LEU A 62 16.04 25.42 29.54
CA LEU A 62 14.72 25.75 29.00
C LEU A 62 14.61 25.42 27.51
N LEU A 63 15.59 25.84 26.71
CA LEU A 63 15.65 25.53 25.27
C LEU A 63 15.73 24.02 25.03
N GLY A 64 16.57 23.32 25.79
CA GLY A 64 16.68 21.87 25.75
C GLY A 64 15.35 21.18 26.08
N TRP A 65 14.64 21.66 27.09
CA TRP A 65 13.32 21.17 27.47
C TRP A 65 12.25 21.46 26.39
N LEU A 66 12.23 22.67 25.83
CA LEU A 66 11.32 23.04 24.74
C LEU A 66 11.56 22.17 23.50
N ILE A 67 12.81 21.95 23.12
CA ILE A 67 13.18 21.03 22.03
C ILE A 67 12.74 19.62 22.39
N PHE A 68 13.00 19.16 23.62
CA PHE A 68 12.60 17.82 24.05
C PHE A 68 11.08 17.61 23.96
N LYS A 69 10.30 18.61 24.37
CA LYS A 69 8.84 18.56 24.44
C LYS A 69 8.16 18.71 23.08
N TYR A 70 8.61 19.64 22.24
CA TYR A 70 7.89 20.03 21.02
C TYR A 70 8.50 19.47 19.72
N LYS A 71 9.77 19.06 19.72
CA LYS A 71 10.40 18.52 18.51
C LYS A 71 10.01 17.05 18.31
N TYR A 72 9.20 16.82 17.28
CA TYR A 72 8.92 15.48 16.78
C TYR A 72 10.07 14.98 15.90
N PRO A 73 10.39 13.67 15.95
CA PRO A 73 11.28 13.07 14.95
C PRO A 73 10.59 13.14 13.58
N LYS A 74 11.38 13.42 12.53
CA LYS A 74 10.89 13.53 11.15
C LYS A 74 11.38 12.35 10.32
N ASN A 75 10.54 11.91 9.39
CA ASN A 75 10.90 10.90 8.42
C ASN A 75 11.89 11.43 7.37
N ASN A 76 12.73 10.55 6.86
CA ASN A 76 13.49 10.79 5.64
C ASN A 76 12.54 10.70 4.43
N LYS A 77 12.54 11.70 3.55
CA LYS A 77 11.65 11.76 2.38
C LYS A 77 11.83 10.59 1.41
N LYS A 78 12.99 9.92 1.42
CA LYS A 78 13.29 8.79 0.52
C LYS A 78 12.78 7.44 1.02
N GLN A 79 12.36 7.35 2.29
CA GLN A 79 12.03 6.08 2.95
C GLN A 79 10.58 6.08 3.43
N THR A 80 9.99 4.90 3.50
CA THR A 80 8.69 4.67 4.11
C THR A 80 8.82 4.72 5.63
N GLY A 81 8.30 5.79 6.23
CA GLY A 81 8.34 5.99 7.69
C GLY A 81 7.36 5.09 8.43
N ILE A 82 7.87 4.15 9.23
CA ILE A 82 7.10 3.36 10.21
C ILE A 82 7.17 4.06 11.55
N VAL A 83 6.07 4.67 11.98
CA VAL A 83 5.98 5.41 13.24
C VAL A 83 5.45 4.52 14.35
N ILE A 84 6.18 4.42 15.44
CA ILE A 84 5.80 3.66 16.63
C ILE A 84 5.43 4.63 17.74
N ALA A 85 4.14 4.70 18.05
CA ALA A 85 3.55 5.57 19.06
C ALA A 85 2.84 4.75 20.14
N LEU A 86 3.59 3.84 20.78
CA LEU A 86 3.11 3.07 21.93
C LEU A 86 3.35 3.85 23.23
N HIS A 87 2.30 4.07 24.01
CA HIS A 87 2.37 4.69 25.33
C HIS A 87 2.55 3.61 26.41
N ALA A 88 3.65 3.66 27.15
CA ALA A 88 3.91 2.79 28.29
C ALA A 88 3.45 3.47 29.58
N LYS A 89 2.54 2.84 30.33
CA LYS A 89 2.03 3.40 31.62
C LYS A 89 3.04 3.33 32.76
N ASN A 90 3.96 2.37 32.75
CA ASN A 90 4.95 2.15 33.81
C ASN A 90 6.35 1.87 33.23
N PHE A 91 7.37 1.81 34.10
CA PHE A 91 8.77 1.61 33.70
C PHE A 91 9.02 0.23 33.07
N GLU A 92 8.33 -0.81 33.54
CA GLU A 92 8.42 -2.16 32.96
C GLU A 92 7.88 -2.19 31.52
N ALA A 93 6.71 -1.57 31.29
CA ALA A 93 6.14 -1.38 29.97
C ALA A 93 7.06 -0.56 29.06
N LEU A 94 7.84 0.40 29.61
CA LEU A 94 8.82 1.16 28.84
C LEU A 94 9.98 0.27 28.37
N LYS A 95 10.43 -0.68 29.21
CA LYS A 95 11.42 -1.70 28.81
C LYS A 95 10.86 -2.61 27.72
N LEU A 96 9.61 -3.05 27.84
CA LEU A 96 8.94 -3.86 26.82
C LEU A 96 8.80 -3.09 25.49
N LYS A 97 8.38 -1.82 25.54
CA LYS A 97 8.36 -0.94 24.37
C LYS A 97 9.73 -0.87 23.68
N LYS A 98 10.80 -0.68 24.45
CA LYS A 98 12.17 -0.62 23.89
C LYS A 98 12.53 -1.91 23.17
N LYS A 99 12.29 -3.07 23.80
CA LYS A 99 12.56 -4.38 23.18
C LYS A 99 11.70 -4.67 21.97
N PHE A 100 10.42 -4.29 21.98
CA PHE A 100 9.53 -4.37 20.81
C PHE A 100 10.11 -3.59 19.62
N VAL A 101 10.54 -2.36 19.87
CA VAL A 101 11.16 -1.50 18.84
C VAL A 101 12.46 -2.11 18.32
N GLU A 102 13.31 -2.62 19.21
CA GLU A 102 14.57 -3.28 18.84
C GLU A 102 14.31 -4.50 17.96
N GLU A 103 13.36 -5.36 18.32
CA GLU A 103 13.01 -6.55 17.53
C GLU A 103 12.41 -6.17 16.16
N LEU A 104 11.57 -5.13 16.11
CA LEU A 104 11.01 -4.64 14.85
C LEU A 104 12.09 -4.07 13.94
N LYS A 105 13.02 -3.26 14.47
CA LYS A 105 14.17 -2.74 13.72
C LYS A 105 15.05 -3.88 13.21
N LYS A 106 15.39 -4.82 14.09
CA LYS A 106 16.17 -6.00 13.74
C LYS A 106 15.49 -6.80 12.63
N SER A 107 14.19 -7.05 12.72
CA SER A 107 13.44 -7.77 11.68
C SER A 107 13.48 -7.05 10.32
N ILE A 108 13.50 -5.72 10.30
CA ILE A 108 13.63 -4.91 9.08
C ILE A 108 15.05 -4.97 8.52
N GLU A 109 16.06 -4.91 9.37
CA GLU A 109 17.49 -4.99 9.00
C GLU A 109 17.84 -6.39 8.47
N ASP A 110 17.45 -7.45 9.19
CA ASP A 110 17.63 -8.86 8.79
C ASP A 110 16.95 -9.15 7.44
N ALA A 111 15.86 -8.45 7.14
CA ALA A 111 15.14 -8.54 5.87
C ALA A 111 15.78 -7.76 4.72
N SER A 112 16.89 -7.04 4.96
CA SER A 112 17.50 -6.11 4.01
C SER A 112 16.50 -5.06 3.50
N LEU A 113 15.67 -4.52 4.40
CA LEU A 113 14.68 -3.47 4.10
C LEU A 113 15.00 -2.13 4.79
N GLY A 114 16.20 -1.98 5.34
CA GLY A 114 16.64 -0.73 5.98
C GLY A 114 16.80 0.45 5.01
N ASP A 115 16.92 0.18 3.71
CA ASP A 115 16.87 1.18 2.63
C ASP A 115 15.43 1.66 2.37
N VAL A 116 14.45 0.76 2.52
CA VAL A 116 13.03 1.03 2.29
C VAL A 116 12.38 1.69 3.50
N PHE A 117 12.64 1.17 4.70
CA PHE A 117 11.93 1.55 5.91
C PHE A 117 12.78 2.40 6.85
N ASN A 118 12.15 3.43 7.41
CA ASN A 118 12.70 4.19 8.51
C ASN A 118 11.79 4.05 9.74
N VAL A 119 12.31 3.43 10.80
CA VAL A 119 11.56 3.23 12.04
C VAL A 119 11.68 4.46 12.94
N ILE A 120 10.59 5.20 13.07
CA ILE A 120 10.47 6.44 13.83
C ILE A 120 9.77 6.17 15.14
N VAL A 121 10.50 6.25 16.25
CA VAL A 121 9.96 5.97 17.58
C VAL A 121 9.55 7.27 18.26
N LEU A 122 8.28 7.41 18.59
CA LEU A 122 7.82 8.56 19.37
C LEU A 122 8.14 8.39 20.85
N LYS A 123 8.51 9.51 21.49
CA LYS A 123 8.69 9.59 22.94
C LYS A 123 7.38 9.24 23.65
N ASN A 124 7.47 8.80 24.91
CA ASN A 124 6.29 8.32 25.64
C ASN A 124 5.19 9.38 25.76
N HIS A 125 5.55 10.63 26.04
CA HIS A 125 4.60 11.73 26.10
C HIS A 125 4.00 12.09 24.74
N HIS A 126 4.76 12.00 23.65
CA HIS A 126 4.22 12.18 22.29
C HIS A 126 3.20 11.10 21.96
N ALA A 127 3.49 9.84 22.30
CA ALA A 127 2.52 8.74 22.15
C ALA A 127 1.23 8.98 22.95
N LYS A 128 1.34 9.51 24.19
CA LYS A 128 0.20 9.91 25.01
C LYS A 128 -0.65 11.01 24.35
N ILE A 129 -0.02 11.96 23.66
CA ILE A 129 -0.71 13.04 22.93
C ILE A 129 -1.41 12.48 21.68
N VAL A 130 -0.75 11.61 20.92
CA VAL A 130 -1.32 11.00 19.71
C VAL A 130 -2.61 10.24 20.02
N LYS A 131 -2.71 9.59 21.18
CA LYS A 131 -3.94 8.90 21.63
C LYS A 131 -5.13 9.86 21.84
N LYS A 132 -4.88 11.15 22.12
CA LYS A 132 -5.92 12.16 22.40
C LYS A 132 -6.23 13.06 21.21
N GLN A 133 -5.29 13.18 20.26
CA GLN A 133 -5.38 14.10 19.13
C GLN A 133 -5.59 13.34 17.82
N ASN A 134 -5.93 14.08 16.77
CA ASN A 134 -6.02 13.50 15.45
C ASN A 134 -4.62 13.15 14.92
N VAL A 135 -4.39 11.86 14.66
CA VAL A 135 -3.12 11.33 14.11
C VAL A 135 -2.71 12.07 12.83
N LYS A 136 -3.69 12.51 12.02
CA LYS A 136 -3.43 13.26 10.78
C LYS A 136 -2.65 14.55 11.03
N GLU A 137 -2.97 15.30 12.08
CA GLU A 137 -2.31 16.58 12.39
C GLU A 137 -0.87 16.38 12.83
N ILE A 138 -0.61 15.34 13.63
CA ILE A 138 0.74 14.99 14.07
C ILE A 138 1.54 14.42 12.91
N ASN A 139 0.88 13.70 12.00
CA ASN A 139 1.54 13.13 10.84
C ASN A 139 2.09 14.18 9.87
N ILE A 140 1.48 15.36 9.77
CA ILE A 140 2.05 16.49 9.00
C ILE A 140 3.45 16.87 9.54
N LYS A 141 3.69 16.73 10.85
CA LYS A 141 4.96 17.07 11.49
C LYS A 141 5.99 15.94 11.38
N VAL A 142 5.54 14.68 11.45
CA VAL A 142 6.40 13.48 11.46
C VAL A 142 6.70 12.95 10.07
N GLY A 143 5.73 12.99 9.14
CA GLY A 143 5.87 12.42 7.79
C GLY A 143 5.88 10.89 7.75
N GLY A 144 5.12 10.25 8.63
CA GLY A 144 4.96 8.79 8.68
C GLY A 144 3.99 8.27 7.62
N HIS A 145 4.25 7.07 7.13
CA HIS A 145 3.39 6.37 6.16
C HIS A 145 2.59 5.25 6.82
N PHE A 146 3.18 4.61 7.82
CA PHE A 146 2.56 3.55 8.60
C PHE A 146 2.72 3.86 10.09
N TRP A 147 1.64 3.82 10.84
CA TRP A 147 1.62 4.14 12.26
C TRP A 147 1.10 2.95 13.06
N LEU A 148 1.89 2.57 14.06
CA LEU A 148 1.52 1.63 15.12
C LEU A 148 1.30 2.45 16.39
N LEU A 149 0.03 2.67 16.71
CA LEU A 149 -0.44 3.42 17.86
C LEU A 149 -0.89 2.46 18.95
N GLY A 150 -0.95 2.95 20.19
CA GLY A 150 -1.62 2.23 21.27
C GLY A 150 -0.88 2.35 22.60
N ASP A 151 -1.03 1.36 23.46
CA ASP A 151 -0.48 1.38 24.81
C ASP A 151 -0.08 0.01 25.33
N ILE A 152 0.92 0.02 26.21
CA ILE A 152 1.39 -1.13 26.95
C ILE A 152 1.07 -0.90 28.43
N THR A 153 0.26 -1.79 28.98
CA THR A 153 -0.23 -1.70 30.36
C THR A 153 0.05 -3.01 31.08
N LYS A 154 0.30 -2.94 32.39
CA LYS A 154 0.36 -4.10 33.28
C LYS A 154 -0.87 -4.02 34.18
N GLU A 155 -1.72 -5.02 34.11
CA GLU A 155 -3.01 -5.04 34.81
C GLU A 155 -3.19 -6.41 35.47
N ARG A 156 -3.89 -6.45 36.61
CA ARG A 156 -4.26 -7.72 37.27
C ARG A 156 -5.51 -8.28 36.60
N ASP A 157 -5.42 -9.52 36.15
CA ASP A 157 -6.52 -10.28 35.56
C ASP A 157 -6.72 -11.56 36.39
N GLY A 158 -7.62 -11.45 37.37
CA GLY A 158 -7.77 -12.43 38.46
C GLY A 158 -6.58 -12.37 39.42
N ASP A 159 -6.00 -13.54 39.72
CA ASP A 159 -4.85 -13.67 40.62
C ASP A 159 -3.49 -13.42 39.95
N ASN A 160 -3.47 -13.22 38.63
CA ASN A 160 -2.24 -13.11 37.85
C ASN A 160 -2.05 -11.69 37.29
N GLU A 161 -0.80 -11.24 37.27
CA GLU A 161 -0.41 -10.03 36.54
C GLU A 161 -0.15 -10.34 35.07
N LYS A 162 -0.80 -9.58 34.19
CA LYS A 162 -0.64 -9.69 32.74
C LYS A 162 -0.24 -8.35 32.14
N TYR A 163 0.50 -8.42 31.03
CA TYR A 163 0.66 -7.27 30.15
C TYR A 163 -0.41 -7.30 29.07
N PHE A 164 -0.89 -6.11 28.73
CA PHE A 164 -1.78 -5.86 27.61
C PHE A 164 -1.08 -4.89 26.66
N ILE A 165 -0.98 -5.27 25.40
CA ILE A 165 -0.49 -4.42 24.32
C ILE A 165 -1.67 -4.16 23.39
N ASN A 166 -2.15 -2.92 23.42
CA ASN A 166 -3.17 -2.45 22.50
C ASN A 166 -2.50 -1.87 21.26
N PHE A 167 -3.00 -2.25 20.09
CA PHE A 167 -2.57 -1.72 18.81
C PHE A 167 -3.73 -1.08 18.06
N GLU A 168 -3.45 0.09 17.51
CA GLU A 168 -4.24 0.74 16.49
C GLU A 168 -3.33 1.08 15.32
N GLY A 169 -3.86 0.91 14.12
CA GLY A 169 -3.14 1.10 12.89
C GLY A 169 -3.60 2.33 12.13
N TYR A 170 -2.67 3.13 11.62
CA TYR A 170 -2.99 4.21 10.68
C TYR A 170 -2.03 4.18 9.48
N VAL A 171 -2.57 4.30 8.27
CA VAL A 171 -1.83 4.18 7.01
C VAL A 171 -2.12 5.41 6.16
N VAL A 172 -1.07 5.94 5.55
CA VAL A 172 -1.15 7.02 4.57
C VAL A 172 -0.95 6.43 3.18
N HIS A 173 -1.91 6.66 2.30
CA HIS A 173 -1.85 6.26 0.89
C HIS A 173 -2.41 7.38 0.01
N LYS A 174 -2.21 7.27 -1.31
CA LYS A 174 -2.83 8.17 -2.30
C LYS A 174 -4.35 8.12 -2.19
N LEU A 175 -5.05 9.19 -2.56
CA LEU A 175 -6.51 9.22 -2.55
C LEU A 175 -7.08 8.06 -3.38
N THR A 176 -7.93 7.26 -2.74
CA THR A 176 -8.59 6.11 -3.35
C THR A 176 -10.09 6.12 -3.05
N PRO A 177 -10.89 5.43 -3.89
CA PRO A 177 -12.30 5.20 -3.61
C PRO A 177 -12.52 4.63 -2.19
N ILE A 178 -13.56 5.12 -1.51
CA ILE A 178 -13.92 4.71 -0.15
C ILE A 178 -14.05 3.18 0.01
N PRO A 179 -14.67 2.44 -0.94
CA PRO A 179 -14.79 0.98 -0.80
C PRO A 179 -13.43 0.27 -0.70
N ILE A 180 -12.43 0.73 -1.46
CA ILE A 180 -11.06 0.19 -1.41
C ILE A 180 -10.40 0.54 -0.08
N CYS A 181 -10.60 1.76 0.43
CA CYS A 181 -10.12 2.17 1.75
C CYS A 181 -10.71 1.31 2.87
N GLU A 182 -12.00 0.99 2.80
CA GLU A 182 -12.70 0.17 3.77
C GLU A 182 -12.23 -1.29 3.74
N GLU A 183 -12.05 -1.85 2.54
CA GLU A 183 -11.48 -3.18 2.35
C GLU A 183 -10.06 -3.27 2.91
N LEU A 184 -9.20 -2.28 2.58
CA LEU A 184 -7.86 -2.18 3.13
C LEU A 184 -7.88 -2.07 4.66
N GLY A 185 -8.78 -1.25 5.20
CA GLY A 185 -8.95 -1.11 6.65
C GLY A 185 -9.39 -2.41 7.32
N PHE A 186 -10.24 -3.21 6.65
CA PHE A 186 -10.65 -4.51 7.13
C PHE A 186 -9.52 -5.53 7.08
N ASP A 187 -8.76 -5.59 5.99
CA ASP A 187 -7.59 -6.45 5.88
C ASP A 187 -6.51 -6.06 6.90
N PHE A 188 -6.29 -4.76 7.11
CA PHE A 188 -5.36 -4.28 8.12
C PHE A 188 -5.77 -4.73 9.53
N ARG A 189 -7.03 -4.53 9.93
CA ARG A 189 -7.55 -5.00 11.24
C ARG A 189 -7.45 -6.52 11.42
N LYS A 190 -7.40 -7.29 10.34
CA LYS A 190 -7.17 -8.74 10.40
C LYS A 190 -5.69 -9.10 10.51
N THR A 191 -4.80 -8.28 9.98
CA THR A 191 -3.35 -8.52 10.01
C THR A 191 -2.75 -8.12 11.36
N LEU A 192 -3.17 -6.98 11.91
CA LEU A 192 -2.67 -6.44 13.15
C LEU A 192 -3.68 -6.73 14.27
N PRO A 193 -3.35 -7.60 15.24
CA PRO A 193 -4.24 -7.86 16.37
C PRO A 193 -4.46 -6.58 17.17
N LYS A 194 -5.72 -6.28 17.50
CA LYS A 194 -6.09 -5.08 18.26
C LYS A 194 -5.51 -5.09 19.67
N GLU A 195 -5.45 -6.27 20.29
CA GLU A 195 -4.91 -6.46 21.62
C GLU A 195 -4.15 -7.78 21.66
N ILE A 196 -3.00 -7.79 22.33
CA ILE A 196 -2.27 -8.98 22.70
C ILE A 196 -2.07 -8.92 24.21
N ASN A 197 -2.44 -9.99 24.92
CA ASN A 197 -2.19 -10.10 26.35
C ASN A 197 -1.37 -11.37 26.67
N PHE A 198 -0.52 -11.26 27.69
CA PHE A 198 0.32 -12.37 28.14
C PHE A 198 0.73 -12.23 29.63
N PRO A 199 0.93 -13.36 30.34
CA PRO A 199 1.46 -13.34 31.71
C PRO A 199 2.85 -12.71 31.80
N ASP A 200 3.17 -12.07 32.93
CA ASP A 200 4.45 -11.39 33.18
C ASP A 200 5.66 -12.30 32.91
N PHE A 201 5.58 -13.56 33.33
CA PHE A 201 6.63 -14.57 33.12
C PHE A 201 7.02 -14.77 31.64
N PHE A 202 6.09 -14.60 30.70
CA PHE A 202 6.34 -14.75 29.27
C PHE A 202 6.68 -13.45 28.56
N GLY A 203 6.76 -12.33 29.29
CA GLY A 203 6.75 -11.00 28.67
C GLY A 203 7.82 -10.77 27.60
N TYR A 204 9.04 -11.25 27.83
CA TYR A 204 10.13 -11.11 26.86
C TYR A 204 10.02 -12.04 25.65
N ARG A 205 9.41 -13.21 25.77
CA ARG A 205 9.20 -14.10 24.61
C ARG A 205 8.06 -13.58 23.76
N MET A 206 6.96 -13.18 24.40
CA MET A 206 5.78 -12.68 23.71
C MET A 206 6.05 -11.34 23.02
N ILE A 207 6.83 -10.43 23.62
CA ILE A 207 7.18 -9.16 22.95
C ILE A 207 7.95 -9.38 21.65
N LYS A 208 8.77 -10.45 21.58
CA LYS A 208 9.49 -10.83 20.36
C LYS A 208 8.52 -11.29 19.28
N SER A 209 7.59 -12.19 19.63
CA SER A 209 6.54 -12.65 18.72
C SER A 209 5.65 -11.50 18.24
N THR A 210 5.24 -10.61 19.15
CA THR A 210 4.48 -9.40 18.82
C THR A 210 5.23 -8.48 17.88
N GLY A 211 6.53 -8.27 18.10
CA GLY A 211 7.40 -7.53 17.18
C GLY A 211 7.39 -8.12 15.77
N LYS A 212 7.48 -9.45 15.67
CA LYS A 212 7.42 -10.16 14.38
C LYS A 212 6.06 -10.04 13.71
N ILE A 213 4.96 -10.16 14.46
CA ILE A 213 3.59 -9.95 13.93
C ILE A 213 3.45 -8.54 13.38
N ALA A 214 3.86 -7.52 14.14
CA ALA A 214 3.81 -6.13 13.70
C ALA A 214 4.65 -5.90 12.43
N TYR A 215 5.81 -6.54 12.33
CA TYR A 215 6.63 -6.54 11.12
C TYR A 215 5.92 -7.18 9.92
N LEU A 216 5.34 -8.38 10.06
CA LEU A 216 4.62 -9.05 8.97
C LEU A 216 3.41 -8.22 8.51
N SER A 217 2.67 -7.63 9.46
CA SER A 217 1.56 -6.73 9.18
C SER A 217 2.03 -5.46 8.48
N ALA A 218 3.18 -4.90 8.87
CA ALA A 218 3.77 -3.76 8.18
C ALA A 218 4.14 -4.12 6.72
N LEU A 219 4.77 -5.27 6.46
CA LEU A 219 5.06 -5.72 5.09
C LEU A 219 3.80 -5.80 4.23
N TYR A 220 2.76 -6.45 4.75
CA TYR A 220 1.50 -6.62 4.04
C TYR A 220 0.83 -5.27 3.76
N VAL A 221 0.63 -4.47 4.80
CA VAL A 221 -0.15 -3.23 4.69
C VAL A 221 0.58 -2.19 3.87
N VAL A 222 1.89 -2.04 4.07
CA VAL A 222 2.71 -1.14 3.26
C VAL A 222 2.80 -1.65 1.83
N GLY A 223 2.88 -2.96 1.60
CA GLY A 223 2.87 -3.56 0.27
C GLY A 223 1.60 -3.17 -0.50
N VAL A 224 0.43 -3.41 0.10
CA VAL A 224 -0.86 -3.02 -0.51
C VAL A 224 -0.97 -1.51 -0.72
N ALA A 225 -0.58 -0.69 0.28
CA ALA A 225 -0.60 0.76 0.16
C ALA A 225 0.36 1.27 -0.93
N SER A 226 1.51 0.61 -1.14
CA SER A 226 2.46 0.91 -2.20
C SER A 226 1.91 0.58 -3.57
N PHE A 227 1.23 -0.55 -3.72
CA PHE A 227 0.57 -0.94 -4.97
C PHE A 227 -0.52 0.07 -5.35
N ILE A 228 -1.37 0.43 -4.39
CA ILE A 228 -2.40 1.47 -4.53
C ILE A 228 -1.79 2.84 -4.89
N SER A 229 -0.61 3.14 -4.35
CA SER A 229 0.11 4.38 -4.63
C SER A 229 0.97 4.29 -5.90
N GLU A 230 0.66 3.37 -6.81
CA GLU A 230 1.29 3.20 -8.12
C GLU A 230 2.80 2.85 -8.05
N ASN A 231 3.23 2.21 -6.95
CA ASN A 231 4.59 1.66 -6.82
C ASN A 231 4.56 0.12 -6.76
N PRO A 232 4.32 -0.56 -7.89
CA PRO A 232 4.19 -2.00 -7.93
C PRO A 232 5.52 -2.73 -7.65
N PHE A 233 6.66 -2.11 -7.94
CA PHE A 233 7.98 -2.69 -7.64
C PHE A 233 8.23 -2.85 -6.14
N LEU A 234 7.91 -1.81 -5.36
CA LEU A 234 8.02 -1.88 -3.91
C LEU A 234 7.01 -2.88 -3.34
N ALA A 235 5.77 -2.84 -3.81
CA ALA A 235 4.74 -3.78 -3.38
C ALA A 235 5.17 -5.24 -3.61
N TYR A 236 5.65 -5.56 -4.81
CA TYR A 236 6.19 -6.86 -5.18
C TYR A 236 7.35 -7.28 -4.27
N ARG A 237 8.32 -6.38 -4.02
CA ARG A 237 9.45 -6.67 -3.11
C ARG A 237 8.96 -7.04 -1.70
N LEU A 238 8.01 -6.27 -1.17
CA LEU A 238 7.46 -6.49 0.19
C LEU A 238 6.64 -7.77 0.28
N HIS A 239 5.76 -8.05 -0.67
CA HIS A 239 4.92 -9.25 -0.65
C HIS A 239 5.68 -10.53 -0.94
N ASN A 240 6.71 -10.52 -1.79
CA ASN A 240 7.59 -11.68 -1.93
C ASN A 240 8.37 -11.96 -0.65
N LYS A 241 8.89 -10.91 0.00
CA LYS A 241 9.57 -11.06 1.30
C LYS A 241 8.61 -11.61 2.35
N LEU A 242 7.38 -11.12 2.38
CA LEU A 242 6.34 -11.63 3.27
C LEU A 242 6.04 -13.12 3.00
N LEU A 243 5.95 -13.53 1.73
CA LEU A 243 5.75 -14.93 1.35
C LEU A 243 6.90 -15.83 1.82
N SER A 244 8.16 -15.38 1.65
CA SER A 244 9.32 -16.14 2.14
C SER A 244 9.34 -16.25 3.66
N ASP A 245 9.00 -15.16 4.35
CA ASP A 245 9.00 -15.10 5.82
C ASP A 245 7.89 -15.98 6.41
N PHE A 246 6.75 -16.16 5.71
CA PHE A 246 5.74 -17.14 6.09
C PHE A 246 6.26 -18.58 6.04
N GLY A 247 7.04 -18.91 5.01
CA GLY A 247 7.65 -20.24 4.88
C GLY A 247 8.61 -20.55 6.03
N GLU A 248 9.41 -19.58 6.45
CA GLU A 248 10.30 -19.71 7.60
C GLU A 248 9.52 -19.83 8.92
N TYR A 249 8.50 -18.99 9.11
CA TYR A 249 7.69 -19.01 10.32
C TYR A 249 6.97 -20.36 10.51
N LYS A 250 6.45 -20.96 9.42
CA LYS A 250 5.88 -22.31 9.43
C LYS A 250 6.87 -23.37 9.92
N LYS A 251 8.13 -23.30 9.48
CA LYS A 251 9.20 -24.24 9.89
C LYS A 251 9.53 -24.12 11.37
N ILE A 252 9.54 -22.90 11.91
CA ILE A 252 9.79 -22.67 13.34
C ILE A 252 8.66 -23.27 14.19
N ILE A 253 7.40 -23.04 13.79
CA ILE A 253 6.23 -23.59 14.50
C ILE A 253 6.22 -25.11 14.45
N SER A 254 6.50 -25.71 13.29
CA SER A 254 6.50 -27.18 13.18
C SER A 254 7.54 -27.85 14.10
N ASN A 255 8.62 -27.14 14.42
CA ASN A 255 9.76 -27.67 15.17
C ASN A 255 9.74 -27.33 16.68
N THR A 256 8.79 -26.52 17.16
CA THR A 256 8.74 -26.12 18.58
C THR A 256 7.84 -27.08 19.37
N GLU A 257 8.43 -27.86 20.29
CA GLU A 257 7.69 -28.62 21.30
C GLU A 257 7.05 -27.64 22.31
N GLY A 258 5.71 -27.63 22.42
CA GLY A 258 4.98 -26.64 23.24
C GLY A 258 3.76 -25.98 22.56
N LYS A 259 3.21 -26.61 21.52
CA LYS A 259 2.12 -26.16 20.62
C LYS A 259 0.83 -25.59 21.25
N SER A 260 0.59 -25.68 22.57
CA SER A 260 -0.74 -25.41 23.10
C SER A 260 -1.11 -23.93 23.25
N GLU A 261 -0.13 -23.04 23.50
CA GLU A 261 -0.42 -21.66 23.94
C GLU A 261 -0.13 -20.58 22.89
N ILE A 262 0.95 -20.71 22.10
CA ILE A 262 1.28 -19.75 21.04
C ILE A 262 0.43 -20.01 19.78
N ASP A 263 -0.01 -21.25 19.54
CA ASP A 263 -0.53 -21.66 18.22
C ASP A 263 -1.99 -21.26 17.94
N LYS A 264 -2.78 -20.90 18.97
CA LYS A 264 -4.24 -20.76 18.78
C LYS A 264 -4.69 -19.37 18.29
N ILE A 265 -3.99 -18.30 18.67
CA ILE A 265 -4.50 -16.94 18.44
C ILE A 265 -3.85 -16.31 17.19
N ASP A 266 -2.53 -16.47 16.99
CA ASP A 266 -1.80 -15.69 15.99
C ASP A 266 -1.74 -16.35 14.59
N ILE A 267 -1.71 -17.68 14.53
CA ILE A 267 -1.45 -18.43 13.30
C ILE A 267 -2.62 -18.38 12.31
N LYS A 268 -3.85 -18.47 12.83
CA LYS A 268 -5.06 -18.57 11.99
C LYS A 268 -5.26 -17.35 11.09
N TYR A 269 -4.87 -16.16 11.56
CA TYR A 269 -4.98 -14.92 10.80
C TYR A 269 -3.88 -14.81 9.76
N LEU A 270 -2.65 -15.13 10.14
CA LEU A 270 -1.50 -15.18 9.24
C LEU A 270 -1.73 -16.14 8.06
N PHE A 271 -2.30 -17.32 8.28
CA PHE A 271 -2.63 -18.27 7.19
C PHE A 271 -3.76 -17.81 6.27
N LYS A 272 -4.66 -16.93 6.72
CA LYS A 272 -5.66 -16.33 5.82
C LYS A 272 -5.00 -15.36 4.84
N LEU A 273 -3.98 -14.64 5.28
CA LEU A 273 -3.22 -13.72 4.44
C LEU A 273 -2.35 -14.45 3.43
N GLU A 274 -1.74 -15.56 3.85
CA GLU A 274 -0.93 -16.40 2.96
C GLU A 274 -1.66 -16.77 1.67
N LYS A 275 -2.96 -17.08 1.74
CA LYS A 275 -3.78 -17.40 0.56
C LYS A 275 -4.05 -16.20 -0.37
N LYS A 276 -3.97 -14.97 0.15
CA LYS A 276 -4.16 -13.74 -0.63
C LYS A 276 -2.88 -13.29 -1.32
N ILE A 277 -1.71 -13.55 -0.73
CA ILE A 277 -0.42 -13.03 -1.20
C ILE A 277 -0.08 -13.43 -2.64
N PRO A 278 -0.25 -14.69 -3.08
CA PRO A 278 -0.01 -15.05 -4.49
C PRO A 278 -0.86 -14.23 -5.47
N LYS A 279 -2.09 -13.88 -5.11
CA LYS A 279 -2.94 -13.01 -5.94
C LYS A 279 -2.39 -11.59 -6.02
N LEU A 280 -1.91 -11.04 -4.90
CA LEU A 280 -1.27 -9.71 -4.87
C LEU A 280 0.02 -9.69 -5.71
N ILE A 281 0.91 -10.65 -5.48
CA ILE A 281 2.16 -10.81 -6.25
C ILE A 281 1.87 -10.95 -7.74
N SER A 282 0.83 -11.71 -8.09
CA SER A 282 0.41 -11.89 -9.48
C SER A 282 -0.03 -10.57 -10.13
N ASN A 283 -0.88 -9.78 -9.45
CA ASN A 283 -1.31 -8.48 -9.95
C ASN A 283 -0.14 -7.49 -10.08
N GLU A 284 0.73 -7.45 -9.07
CA GLU A 284 1.93 -6.59 -9.08
C GLU A 284 2.88 -6.95 -10.21
N ALA A 285 3.18 -8.24 -10.38
CA ALA A 285 4.03 -8.73 -11.45
C ALA A 285 3.43 -8.47 -12.84
N MET A 286 2.11 -8.57 -13.00
CA MET A 286 1.42 -8.20 -14.24
C MET A 286 1.65 -6.70 -14.56
N ILE A 287 1.45 -5.79 -13.61
CA ILE A 287 1.69 -4.36 -13.83
C ILE A 287 3.18 -4.09 -14.12
N ILE A 288 4.10 -4.72 -13.38
CA ILE A 288 5.55 -4.61 -13.66
C ILE A 288 5.87 -5.09 -15.08
N SER A 289 5.26 -6.18 -15.55
CA SER A 289 5.46 -6.67 -16.92
C SER A 289 5.03 -5.63 -17.96
N MET A 290 3.90 -4.95 -17.75
CA MET A 290 3.45 -3.85 -18.62
C MET A 290 4.45 -2.70 -18.65
N VAL A 291 5.02 -2.31 -17.50
CA VAL A 291 6.07 -1.27 -17.43
C VAL A 291 7.28 -1.66 -18.27
N TYR A 292 7.74 -2.91 -18.18
CA TYR A 292 8.83 -3.39 -19.03
C TYR A 292 8.48 -3.38 -20.51
N LYS A 293 7.25 -3.78 -20.86
CA LYS A 293 6.77 -3.77 -22.25
C LYS A 293 6.78 -2.37 -22.85
N ILE A 294 6.24 -1.38 -22.12
CA ILE A 294 6.22 0.03 -22.54
C ILE A 294 7.64 0.57 -22.75
N ASN A 295 8.59 0.16 -21.91
CA ASN A 295 9.99 0.56 -22.00
C ASN A 295 10.82 -0.29 -22.99
N GLY A 296 10.20 -1.19 -23.77
CA GLY A 296 10.90 -2.05 -24.73
C GLY A 296 11.71 -3.20 -24.13
N GLY A 297 11.61 -3.45 -22.83
CA GLY A 297 12.32 -4.51 -22.11
C GLY A 297 11.67 -5.89 -22.26
N LYS A 298 11.89 -6.57 -23.38
CA LYS A 298 11.27 -7.88 -23.68
C LYS A 298 11.52 -8.97 -22.63
N GLU A 299 12.76 -9.09 -22.15
CA GLU A 299 13.12 -10.09 -21.13
C GLU A 299 12.38 -9.83 -19.81
N GLY A 300 12.35 -8.57 -19.36
CA GLY A 300 11.62 -8.16 -18.15
C GLY A 300 10.13 -8.41 -18.27
N PHE A 301 9.53 -8.11 -19.42
CA PHE A 301 8.12 -8.40 -19.70
C PHE A 301 7.83 -9.90 -19.55
N GLN A 302 8.57 -10.76 -20.26
CA GLN A 302 8.35 -12.21 -20.23
C GLN A 302 8.56 -12.80 -18.83
N LYS A 303 9.64 -12.38 -18.14
CA LYS A 303 9.95 -12.82 -16.78
C LYS A 303 8.80 -12.50 -15.81
N PHE A 304 8.36 -11.25 -15.78
CA PHE A 304 7.32 -10.84 -14.83
C PHE A 304 5.93 -11.37 -15.21
N LEU A 305 5.64 -11.51 -16.51
CA LEU A 305 4.42 -12.18 -16.96
C LEU A 305 4.38 -13.64 -16.49
N GLN A 306 5.50 -14.36 -16.58
CA GLN A 306 5.59 -15.74 -16.10
C GLN A 306 5.42 -15.82 -14.58
N ILE A 307 6.11 -14.96 -13.82
CA ILE A 307 5.94 -14.86 -12.36
C ILE A 307 4.46 -14.62 -12.01
N ALA A 308 3.79 -13.75 -12.76
CA ALA A 308 2.40 -13.44 -12.54
C ALA A 308 1.50 -14.68 -12.74
N LYS A 309 1.75 -15.49 -13.78
CA LYS A 309 1.04 -16.75 -14.05
C LYS A 309 1.29 -17.80 -12.98
N ASP A 310 2.54 -17.99 -12.59
CA ASP A 310 2.94 -19.01 -11.62
C ASP A 310 2.28 -18.78 -10.27
N ASN A 311 2.10 -17.51 -9.88
CA ASN A 311 1.46 -17.14 -8.62
C ASN A 311 -0.08 -17.18 -8.67
N ASN A 312 -0.69 -16.87 -9.81
CA ASN A 312 -2.13 -16.98 -9.99
C ASN A 312 -2.50 -17.22 -11.47
N PRO A 313 -2.67 -18.50 -11.89
CA PRO A 313 -3.02 -18.83 -13.27
C PRO A 313 -4.46 -18.46 -13.63
N GLN A 314 -5.28 -18.06 -12.65
CA GLN A 314 -6.66 -17.59 -12.86
C GLN A 314 -6.74 -16.06 -13.01
N ASN A 315 -5.61 -15.38 -13.09
CA ASN A 315 -5.61 -13.93 -13.26
C ASN A 315 -6.02 -13.57 -14.70
N TYR A 316 -7.21 -12.99 -14.82
CA TYR A 316 -7.79 -12.53 -16.09
C TYR A 316 -6.85 -11.61 -16.89
N GLY A 317 -6.30 -10.57 -16.24
CA GLY A 317 -5.52 -9.54 -16.92
C GLY A 317 -4.23 -10.07 -17.55
N ILE A 318 -3.64 -11.11 -16.97
CA ILE A 318 -2.45 -11.77 -17.50
C ILE A 318 -2.72 -12.39 -18.88
N TRP A 319 -3.82 -13.15 -18.99
CA TRP A 319 -4.16 -13.83 -20.24
C TRP A 319 -4.55 -12.84 -21.33
N LEU A 320 -5.18 -11.73 -20.96
CA LEU A 320 -5.48 -10.65 -21.89
C LEU A 320 -4.21 -9.93 -22.38
N LEU A 321 -3.31 -9.57 -21.45
CA LEU A 321 -2.03 -8.95 -21.77
C LEU A 321 -1.16 -9.85 -22.65
N GLU A 322 -1.13 -11.15 -22.36
CA GLU A 322 -0.43 -12.13 -23.16
C GLU A 322 -1.01 -12.24 -24.57
N ALA A 323 -2.34 -12.33 -24.70
CA ALA A 323 -3.00 -12.39 -26.01
C ALA A 323 -2.63 -11.19 -26.90
N ILE A 324 -2.63 -9.99 -26.32
CA ILE A 324 -2.25 -8.74 -27.00
C ILE A 324 -0.77 -8.78 -27.38
N SER A 325 0.11 -9.19 -26.46
CA SER A 325 1.55 -9.25 -26.74
C SER A 325 1.92 -10.24 -27.82
N ILE A 326 1.31 -11.43 -27.82
CA ILE A 326 1.54 -12.45 -28.86
C ILE A 326 1.13 -11.90 -30.22
N PHE A 327 -0.02 -11.22 -30.28
CA PHE A 327 -0.47 -10.62 -31.53
C PHE A 327 0.48 -9.52 -32.01
N GLU A 328 0.91 -8.62 -31.13
CA GLU A 328 1.82 -7.53 -31.49
C GLU A 328 3.20 -8.03 -31.94
N ASP A 329 3.72 -9.08 -31.31
CA ASP A 329 5.07 -9.62 -31.58
C ASP A 329 5.12 -10.50 -32.83
N THR A 330 4.14 -11.39 -33.02
CA THR A 330 4.19 -12.44 -34.05
C THR A 330 3.00 -12.43 -35.00
N GLN A 331 1.95 -11.67 -34.70
CA GLN A 331 0.67 -11.70 -35.40
C GLN A 331 0.01 -13.09 -35.42
N ASP A 332 0.38 -13.97 -34.48
CA ASP A 332 -0.19 -15.31 -34.35
C ASP A 332 -1.59 -15.26 -33.73
N THR A 333 -2.62 -15.22 -34.59
CA THR A 333 -4.00 -15.11 -34.14
C THR A 333 -4.53 -16.37 -33.47
N LEU A 334 -3.94 -17.54 -33.75
CA LEU A 334 -4.35 -18.80 -33.13
C LEU A 334 -3.97 -18.81 -31.65
N VAL A 335 -2.70 -18.56 -31.34
CA VAL A 335 -2.22 -18.55 -29.94
C VAL A 335 -2.84 -17.39 -29.15
N SER A 336 -3.01 -16.21 -29.76
CA SER A 336 -3.73 -15.10 -29.13
C SER A 336 -5.19 -15.48 -28.81
N LYS A 337 -5.90 -16.20 -29.69
CA LYS A 337 -7.26 -16.68 -29.41
C LYS A 337 -7.31 -17.68 -28.27
N GLU A 338 -6.33 -18.56 -28.13
CA GLU A 338 -6.25 -19.48 -26.98
C GLU A 338 -6.10 -18.74 -25.66
N CYS A 339 -5.28 -17.69 -25.64
CA CYS A 339 -5.13 -16.81 -24.48
C CYS A 339 -6.43 -16.07 -24.15
N ILE A 340 -7.15 -15.57 -25.17
CA ILE A 340 -8.47 -14.95 -24.98
C ILE A 340 -9.48 -15.94 -24.40
N LYS A 341 -9.51 -17.20 -24.84
CA LYS A 341 -10.40 -18.23 -24.26
C LYS A 341 -10.10 -18.46 -22.77
N LYS A 342 -8.82 -18.39 -22.37
CA LYS A 342 -8.44 -18.45 -20.95
C LYS A 342 -8.89 -17.20 -20.20
N ALA A 343 -8.73 -16.02 -20.79
CA ALA A 343 -9.22 -14.76 -20.22
C ALA A 343 -10.75 -14.80 -20.02
N GLU A 344 -11.51 -15.21 -21.04
CA GLU A 344 -12.96 -15.38 -21.00
C GLU A 344 -13.41 -16.25 -19.81
N LYS A 345 -12.71 -17.37 -19.56
CA LYS A 345 -13.00 -18.27 -18.43
C LYS A 345 -12.88 -17.58 -17.06
N PHE A 346 -12.03 -16.57 -16.93
CA PHE A 346 -11.70 -15.91 -15.66
C PHE A 346 -12.23 -14.47 -15.55
N ALA A 347 -13.07 -14.03 -16.49
CA ALA A 347 -13.46 -12.63 -16.61
C ALA A 347 -14.31 -12.08 -15.44
N ASN A 348 -14.97 -12.94 -14.65
CA ASN A 348 -15.74 -12.55 -13.45
C ASN A 348 -16.69 -11.32 -13.65
N GLY A 349 -17.37 -11.24 -14.79
CA GLY A 349 -18.31 -10.16 -15.10
C GLY A 349 -17.68 -8.94 -15.81
N THR A 350 -16.39 -9.00 -16.15
CA THR A 350 -15.73 -8.05 -17.05
C THR A 350 -15.81 -8.56 -18.50
N PHE A 351 -15.69 -7.64 -19.47
CA PHE A 351 -15.96 -7.95 -20.89
C PHE A 351 -14.90 -7.41 -21.87
N GLU A 352 -13.77 -6.90 -21.40
CA GLU A 352 -12.68 -6.36 -22.25
C GLU A 352 -12.17 -7.41 -23.24
N TRP A 353 -12.10 -8.68 -22.85
CA TRP A 353 -11.70 -9.79 -23.71
C TRP A 353 -12.56 -9.91 -24.99
N ARG A 354 -13.82 -9.45 -24.98
CA ARG A 354 -14.67 -9.45 -26.17
C ARG A 354 -14.14 -8.51 -27.23
N TYR A 355 -13.59 -7.36 -26.84
CA TYR A 355 -13.00 -6.40 -27.77
C TYR A 355 -11.79 -7.02 -28.47
N SER A 356 -10.90 -7.69 -27.73
CA SER A 356 -9.78 -8.43 -28.29
C SER A 356 -10.24 -9.59 -29.19
N LYS A 357 -11.33 -10.28 -28.81
CA LYS A 357 -11.90 -11.36 -29.63
C LYS A 357 -12.46 -10.83 -30.95
N ALA A 358 -13.24 -9.74 -30.91
CA ALA A 358 -13.80 -9.10 -32.09
C ALA A 358 -12.67 -8.61 -33.01
N PHE A 359 -11.63 -7.98 -32.44
CA PHE A 359 -10.44 -7.58 -33.17
C PHE A 359 -9.79 -8.76 -33.93
N LEU A 360 -9.52 -9.88 -33.26
CA LEU A 360 -8.92 -11.05 -33.93
C LEU A 360 -9.84 -11.68 -34.99
N LEU A 361 -11.16 -11.54 -34.86
CA LEU A 361 -12.11 -11.98 -35.90
C LEU A 361 -12.10 -11.04 -37.11
N PHE A 362 -12.00 -9.73 -36.90
CA PHE A 362 -11.81 -8.77 -38.00
C PHE A 362 -10.46 -8.96 -38.69
N TRP A 363 -9.40 -9.24 -37.92
CA TRP A 363 -8.07 -9.49 -38.44
C TRP A 363 -8.02 -10.70 -39.38
N ASP A 364 -8.67 -11.79 -38.97
CA ASP A 364 -8.81 -13.04 -39.73
C ASP A 364 -9.95 -12.98 -40.79
N GLU A 365 -10.53 -11.81 -41.01
CA GLU A 365 -11.54 -11.55 -42.05
C GLU A 365 -12.85 -12.37 -41.87
N LYS A 366 -13.13 -12.80 -40.63
CA LYS A 366 -14.37 -13.50 -40.25
C LYS A 366 -15.48 -12.51 -39.89
N TYR A 367 -15.85 -11.65 -40.85
CA TYR A 367 -16.65 -10.45 -40.61
C TYR A 367 -18.02 -10.69 -39.98
N GLN A 368 -18.72 -11.75 -40.38
CA GLN A 368 -20.03 -12.08 -39.80
C GLN A 368 -19.91 -12.51 -38.33
N GLU A 369 -18.89 -13.29 -37.99
CA GLU A 369 -18.60 -13.69 -36.61
C GLU A 369 -18.15 -12.50 -35.77
N ALA A 370 -17.28 -11.64 -36.33
CA ALA A 370 -16.83 -10.41 -35.69
C ALA A 370 -18.02 -9.50 -35.35
N TYR A 371 -18.93 -9.31 -36.29
CA TYR A 371 -20.13 -8.49 -36.10
C TYR A 371 -21.06 -9.06 -35.02
N LYS A 372 -21.22 -10.39 -34.93
CA LYS A 372 -21.97 -11.02 -33.83
C LYS A 372 -21.34 -10.75 -32.46
N GLU A 373 -20.01 -10.69 -32.36
CA GLU A 373 -19.34 -10.26 -31.13
C GLU A 373 -19.53 -8.76 -30.86
N CYS A 374 -19.57 -7.92 -31.90
CA CYS A 374 -19.91 -6.49 -31.77
C CYS A 374 -21.31 -6.29 -31.16
N GLU A 375 -22.31 -7.06 -31.60
CA GLU A 375 -23.66 -7.03 -31.04
C GLU A 375 -23.67 -7.42 -29.55
N LYS A 376 -22.87 -8.42 -29.16
CA LYS A 376 -22.70 -8.79 -27.75
C LYS A 376 -22.03 -7.69 -26.93
N ILE A 377 -21.03 -7.01 -27.51
CA ILE A 377 -20.36 -5.87 -26.89
C ILE A 377 -21.37 -4.74 -26.64
N ASN A 378 -22.21 -4.42 -27.65
CA ASN A 378 -23.23 -3.38 -27.55
C ASN A 378 -24.19 -3.56 -26.36
N ILE A 379 -24.60 -4.79 -26.06
CA ILE A 379 -25.52 -5.08 -24.95
C ILE A 379 -24.83 -5.27 -23.58
N SER A 380 -23.51 -5.49 -23.55
CA SER A 380 -22.75 -5.59 -22.30
C SER A 380 -22.32 -4.21 -21.82
N SER A 381 -22.10 -4.02 -20.52
CA SER A 381 -21.44 -2.82 -19.98
C SER A 381 -20.72 -3.16 -18.68
N TYR A 382 -19.66 -2.42 -18.36
CA TYR A 382 -18.85 -2.62 -17.17
C TYR A 382 -18.16 -1.30 -16.78
N GLU A 383 -17.63 -1.28 -15.56
CA GLU A 383 -16.90 -0.11 -15.04
C GLU A 383 -15.67 0.19 -15.90
N ASN A 384 -15.45 1.47 -16.21
CA ASN A 384 -14.36 1.94 -17.07
C ASN A 384 -14.40 1.49 -18.55
N GLU A 385 -15.56 1.05 -19.07
CA GLU A 385 -15.69 0.64 -20.48
C GLU A 385 -15.23 1.71 -21.49
N LEU A 386 -15.43 3.00 -21.20
CA LEU A 386 -14.98 4.09 -22.07
C LEU A 386 -13.46 4.11 -22.26
N LYS A 387 -12.69 3.81 -21.21
CA LYS A 387 -11.24 3.72 -21.29
C LYS A 387 -10.81 2.57 -22.21
N THR A 388 -11.50 1.42 -22.13
CA THR A 388 -11.25 0.31 -23.06
C THR A 388 -11.54 0.71 -24.50
N VAL A 389 -12.60 1.49 -24.75
CA VAL A 389 -12.91 1.99 -26.10
C VAL A 389 -11.79 2.88 -26.64
N GLU A 390 -11.23 3.76 -25.81
CA GLU A 390 -10.08 4.61 -26.16
C GLU A 390 -8.83 3.77 -26.46
N GLU A 391 -8.51 2.79 -25.61
CA GLU A 391 -7.37 1.88 -25.81
C GLU A 391 -7.51 1.06 -27.10
N VAL A 392 -8.73 0.59 -27.41
CA VAL A 392 -9.01 -0.16 -28.65
C VAL A 392 -8.89 0.75 -29.87
N GLU A 393 -9.38 1.99 -29.82
CA GLU A 393 -9.19 2.98 -30.88
C GLU A 393 -7.71 3.22 -31.14
N GLU A 394 -6.94 3.58 -30.10
CA GLU A 394 -5.51 3.86 -30.21
C GLU A 394 -4.74 2.66 -30.78
N PHE A 395 -5.01 1.46 -30.26
CA PHE A 395 -4.38 0.22 -30.72
C PHE A 395 -4.61 -0.03 -32.21
N ASN A 396 -5.87 0.07 -32.66
CA ASN A 396 -6.22 -0.18 -34.06
C ASN A 396 -5.67 0.91 -35.00
N LEU A 397 -5.67 2.17 -34.58
CA LEU A 397 -5.05 3.26 -35.34
C LEU A 397 -3.53 3.06 -35.49
N ASN A 398 -2.85 2.60 -34.43
CA ASN A 398 -1.41 2.31 -34.50
C ASN A 398 -1.09 1.15 -35.45
N ILE A 399 -1.99 0.17 -35.59
CA ILE A 399 -1.89 -0.87 -36.61
C ILE A 399 -2.12 -0.29 -38.00
N LEU A 400 -3.19 0.48 -38.20
CA LEU A 400 -3.55 1.08 -39.49
C LEU A 400 -2.46 2.01 -40.04
N LYS A 401 -1.71 2.71 -39.17
CA LYS A 401 -0.52 3.49 -39.56
C LYS A 401 0.55 2.64 -40.27
N LYS A 402 0.68 1.37 -39.89
CA LYS A 402 1.66 0.42 -40.44
C LYS A 402 1.08 -0.48 -41.54
N ARG A 403 -0.24 -0.71 -41.50
CA ARG A 403 -0.98 -1.64 -42.35
C ARG A 403 -2.29 -1.04 -42.83
N GLN A 404 -2.21 -0.35 -43.97
CA GLN A 404 -3.38 0.22 -44.63
C GLN A 404 -4.23 -0.85 -45.34
N ASP A 405 -3.70 -2.07 -45.51
CA ASP A 405 -4.37 -3.21 -46.12
C ASP A 405 -5.45 -3.88 -45.22
N LYS A 406 -5.73 -3.27 -44.07
CA LYS A 406 -6.73 -3.76 -43.10
C LYS A 406 -7.85 -2.74 -42.87
N PRO A 407 -8.57 -2.31 -43.92
CA PRO A 407 -9.62 -1.28 -43.82
C PRO A 407 -10.73 -1.64 -42.84
N GLN A 408 -11.03 -2.93 -42.64
CA GLN A 408 -12.04 -3.40 -41.69
C GLN A 408 -11.81 -2.90 -40.25
N LEU A 409 -10.59 -2.49 -39.88
CA LEU A 409 -10.33 -1.92 -38.57
C LEU A 409 -10.94 -0.53 -38.42
N TYR A 410 -11.09 0.25 -39.50
CA TYR A 410 -11.86 1.50 -39.47
C TYR A 410 -13.35 1.25 -39.16
N PHE A 411 -13.93 0.18 -39.73
CA PHE A 411 -15.30 -0.23 -39.38
C PHE A 411 -15.39 -0.57 -37.89
N TRP A 412 -14.44 -1.35 -37.38
CA TRP A 412 -14.41 -1.75 -35.97
C TRP A 412 -14.33 -0.54 -35.03
N ILE A 413 -13.42 0.40 -35.30
CA ILE A 413 -13.29 1.66 -34.56
C ILE A 413 -14.60 2.48 -34.64
N GLY A 414 -15.14 2.68 -35.84
CA GLY A 414 -16.38 3.43 -36.04
C GLY A 414 -17.57 2.82 -35.29
N TYR A 415 -17.66 1.48 -35.27
CA TYR A 415 -18.70 0.76 -34.54
C TYR A 415 -18.64 1.03 -33.03
N ILE A 416 -17.48 0.85 -32.39
CA ILE A 416 -17.36 1.04 -30.95
C ILE A 416 -17.57 2.50 -30.55
N ILE A 417 -17.10 3.45 -31.36
CA ILE A 417 -17.30 4.88 -31.10
C ILE A 417 -18.77 5.23 -31.18
N TYR A 418 -19.47 4.77 -32.21
CA TYR A 418 -20.90 5.03 -32.36
C TYR A 418 -21.72 4.41 -31.21
N LYS A 419 -21.48 3.12 -30.91
CA LYS A 419 -22.33 2.36 -29.99
C LYS A 419 -21.96 2.54 -28.51
N LYS A 420 -20.69 2.81 -28.19
CA LYS A 420 -20.21 2.91 -26.80
C LYS A 420 -19.89 4.32 -26.35
N ARG A 421 -19.23 5.10 -27.21
CA ARG A 421 -18.91 6.50 -26.88
C ARG A 421 -20.06 7.45 -27.22
N GLY A 422 -20.91 7.10 -28.19
CA GLY A 422 -22.01 7.94 -28.67
C GLY A 422 -21.56 9.12 -29.53
N ASP A 423 -20.30 9.14 -29.96
CA ASP A 423 -19.72 10.22 -30.77
C ASP A 423 -20.00 9.98 -32.26
N THR A 424 -21.11 10.54 -32.74
CA THR A 424 -21.63 10.32 -34.09
C THR A 424 -20.74 10.93 -35.16
N GLN A 425 -20.10 12.07 -34.90
CA GLN A 425 -19.26 12.76 -35.88
C GLN A 425 -17.98 11.98 -36.13
N LEU A 426 -17.29 11.55 -35.08
CA LEU A 426 -16.05 10.79 -35.24
C LEU A 426 -16.33 9.38 -35.76
N ALA A 427 -17.42 8.73 -35.34
CA ALA A 427 -17.84 7.46 -35.93
C ALA A 427 -18.09 7.58 -37.44
N LYS A 428 -18.75 8.65 -37.89
CA LYS A 428 -18.97 8.92 -39.32
C LYS A 428 -17.66 8.99 -40.10
N GLN A 429 -16.68 9.73 -39.59
CA GLN A 429 -15.36 9.84 -40.24
C GLN A 429 -14.70 8.47 -40.40
N TYR A 430 -14.74 7.62 -39.37
CA TYR A 430 -14.19 6.28 -39.46
C TYR A 430 -14.95 5.37 -40.43
N PHE A 431 -16.28 5.45 -40.48
CA PHE A 431 -17.07 4.71 -41.45
C PHE A 431 -16.82 5.17 -42.90
N GLU A 432 -16.64 6.47 -43.12
CA GLU A 432 -16.27 7.02 -44.44
C GLU A 432 -14.85 6.58 -44.85
N ASN A 433 -13.90 6.57 -43.92
CA ASN A 433 -12.56 6.03 -44.14
C ASN A 433 -12.60 4.54 -44.47
N PHE A 434 -13.45 3.75 -43.80
CA PHE A 434 -13.64 2.34 -44.15
C PHE A 434 -14.14 2.17 -45.59
N LEU A 435 -15.21 2.88 -45.98
CA LEU A 435 -15.77 2.77 -47.34
C LEU A 435 -14.81 3.25 -48.43
N SER A 436 -13.96 4.24 -48.12
CA SER A 436 -12.98 4.76 -49.08
C SER A 436 -11.82 3.79 -49.34
N ASN A 437 -11.59 2.85 -48.43
CA ASN A 437 -10.49 1.88 -48.49
C ASN A 437 -10.98 0.43 -48.59
N SER A 438 -12.29 0.18 -48.66
CA SER A 438 -12.85 -1.18 -48.73
C SER A 438 -12.66 -1.79 -50.13
N ASN A 439 -12.74 -3.11 -50.18
CA ASN A 439 -12.66 -3.92 -51.40
C ASN A 439 -13.79 -4.97 -51.39
N GLU A 440 -13.90 -5.76 -52.46
CA GLU A 440 -15.00 -6.73 -52.62
C GLU A 440 -15.09 -7.78 -51.49
N SER A 441 -13.98 -8.10 -50.80
CA SER A 441 -14.05 -9.05 -49.67
C SER A 441 -14.83 -8.48 -48.48
N ASN A 442 -15.01 -7.16 -48.42
CA ASN A 442 -15.68 -6.45 -47.32
C ASN A 442 -17.18 -6.19 -47.52
N ASN A 443 -17.80 -6.76 -48.56
CA ASN A 443 -19.22 -6.51 -48.94
C ASN A 443 -20.20 -6.56 -47.74
N PHE A 444 -20.03 -7.52 -46.83
CA PHE A 444 -20.88 -7.62 -45.63
C PHE A 444 -20.76 -6.38 -44.73
N LEU A 445 -19.53 -5.92 -44.47
CA LEU A 445 -19.28 -4.74 -43.63
C LEU A 445 -19.69 -3.45 -44.33
N GLU A 446 -19.55 -3.36 -45.65
CA GLU A 446 -20.04 -2.19 -46.41
C GLU A 446 -21.55 -2.00 -46.26
N LEU A 447 -22.33 -3.09 -46.38
CA LEU A 447 -23.78 -3.04 -46.18
C LEU A 447 -24.12 -2.53 -44.78
N LYS A 448 -23.44 -3.05 -43.75
CA LYS A 448 -23.64 -2.60 -42.37
C LYS A 448 -23.25 -1.13 -42.18
N THR A 449 -22.14 -0.71 -42.79
CA THR A 449 -21.65 0.67 -42.70
C THR A 449 -22.63 1.65 -43.32
N LYS A 450 -23.18 1.34 -44.50
CA LYS A 450 -24.20 2.18 -45.16
C LYS A 450 -25.45 2.34 -44.28
N THR A 451 -25.87 1.28 -43.58
CA THR A 451 -26.96 1.37 -42.60
C THR A 451 -26.60 2.31 -41.44
N PHE A 452 -25.43 2.17 -40.83
CA PHE A 452 -25.01 3.04 -39.73
C PHE A 452 -24.84 4.50 -40.15
N LEU A 453 -24.29 4.77 -41.33
CA LEU A 453 -24.18 6.13 -41.87
C LEU A 453 -25.56 6.77 -42.10
N SER A 454 -26.54 5.99 -42.57
CA SER A 454 -27.93 6.45 -42.72
C SER A 454 -28.54 6.82 -41.36
N GLU A 455 -28.32 6.00 -40.32
CA GLU A 455 -28.74 6.32 -38.96
C GLU A 455 -28.05 7.58 -38.41
N ILE A 456 -26.73 7.66 -38.51
CA ILE A 456 -25.93 8.79 -38.02
C ILE A 456 -26.34 10.10 -38.70
N ASN A 457 -26.52 10.10 -40.02
CA ASN A 457 -26.95 11.30 -40.74
C ASN A 457 -28.33 11.79 -40.28
N LYS A 458 -29.27 10.87 -39.98
CA LYS A 458 -30.57 11.25 -39.41
C LYS A 458 -30.42 11.89 -38.03
N LEU A 459 -29.56 11.34 -37.17
CA LEU A 459 -29.31 11.89 -35.83
C LEU A 459 -28.66 13.28 -35.89
N ILE A 460 -27.71 13.49 -36.80
CA ILE A 460 -27.06 14.80 -37.01
C ILE A 460 -28.08 15.83 -37.48
N CYS A 461 -28.93 15.50 -38.46
CA CYS A 461 -29.97 16.41 -38.95
C CYS A 461 -31.03 16.78 -37.89
N GLN A 462 -31.19 15.97 -36.83
CA GLN A 462 -32.12 16.27 -35.73
C GLN A 462 -31.50 17.21 -34.67
N GLN A 463 -30.18 17.37 -34.67
CA GLN A 463 -29.45 18.22 -33.72
C GLN A 463 -29.18 19.63 -34.26
N THR A 464 -29.24 19.80 -35.59
CA THR A 464 -29.19 21.08 -36.31
C THR A 464 -30.57 21.68 -36.44
#